data_AF-A0AAI9RG96-F1
#
_entry.id   AF-A0AAI9RG96-F1
#
_cell.length_a   1.000
_cell.length_b   1.000
_cell.length_c   1.000
_cell.angle_alpha   90.00
_cell.angle_beta   90.00
_cell.angle_gamma   90.00
#
_symmetry.space_group_name_H-M   'P 1'
#
loop_
_entity.id
_entity.type
_entity.pdbx_description
1 polymer ?
#
loop_
_entity_poly.entity_id
_entity_poly.type
_entity_poly.pdbx_seq_one_letter_code
_entity_poly.pdbx_strand_id
1 'polypeptide(L)'
;MNQNQNSPVAPPQPGDVTPFMGYLVELERSEAGIFVNIPINILNNAGLSNGMNKVEVWRELDGTISFRIATRCEICKRGARLYELDMGFAKKHICMDCYTSLTGSYPPQEPPKPTNENNTQTEQEQQ
;
A
#
# COMPACT_ATOMS: atom_id res chain seq x y z
N MET A 1 -21.90 2.16 -15.94
CA MET A 1 -20.93 1.78 -14.90
C MET A 1 -20.14 0.60 -15.44
N ASN A 2 -18.93 0.81 -15.96
CA ASN A 2 -18.06 -0.30 -16.34
C ASN A 2 -17.48 -0.89 -15.06
N GLN A 3 -17.78 -2.15 -14.81
CA GLN A 3 -17.12 -2.92 -13.75
C GLN A 3 -15.69 -3.17 -14.23
N ASN A 4 -14.69 -2.58 -13.57
CA ASN A 4 -13.30 -2.93 -13.81
C ASN A 4 -13.11 -4.40 -13.42
N GLN A 5 -13.01 -5.29 -14.40
CA GLN A 5 -12.92 -6.73 -14.21
C GLN A 5 -11.47 -7.15 -13.95
N ASN A 6 -10.94 -6.76 -12.79
CA ASN A 6 -9.65 -7.28 -12.33
C ASN A 6 -9.77 -8.80 -12.13
N SER A 7 -8.97 -9.57 -12.88
CA SER A 7 -9.04 -11.03 -12.86
C SER A 7 -8.02 -11.59 -11.87
N PRO A 8 -8.44 -12.36 -10.85
CA PRO A 8 -7.51 -13.02 -9.95
C PRO A 8 -6.70 -14.07 -10.72
N VAL A 9 -5.39 -14.12 -10.47
CA VAL A 9 -4.48 -15.11 -11.04
C VAL A 9 -4.33 -16.26 -10.04
N ALA A 10 -4.50 -17.50 -10.51
CA ALA A 10 -4.32 -18.69 -9.68
C ALA A 10 -2.86 -18.81 -9.18
N PRO A 11 -2.62 -19.47 -8.04
CA PRO A 11 -1.27 -19.71 -7.56
C PRO A 11 -0.43 -20.47 -8.60
N PRO A 12 0.83 -20.06 -8.83
CA PRO A 12 1.70 -20.72 -9.78
C PRO A 12 1.93 -22.19 -9.38
N GLN A 13 1.82 -23.08 -10.36
CA GLN A 13 2.08 -24.52 -10.22
C GLN A 13 3.58 -24.80 -10.34
N PRO A 14 4.08 -25.94 -9.80
CA PRO A 14 5.47 -26.33 -9.97
C PRO A 14 5.84 -26.47 -11.45
N GLY A 15 6.73 -25.60 -11.94
CA GLY A 15 7.14 -25.53 -13.35
C GLY A 15 6.67 -24.27 -14.09
N ASP A 16 5.80 -23.46 -13.49
CA ASP A 16 5.42 -22.17 -14.05
C ASP A 16 6.59 -21.19 -14.04
N VAL A 17 6.81 -20.53 -15.19
CA VAL A 17 7.82 -19.47 -15.36
C VAL A 17 7.41 -18.15 -14.68
N THR A 18 6.14 -17.99 -14.32
CA THR A 18 5.63 -16.77 -13.68
C THR A 18 5.38 -16.99 -12.19
N PRO A 19 6.07 -16.28 -11.28
CA PRO A 19 5.93 -16.47 -9.84
C PRO A 19 4.71 -15.75 -9.23
N PHE A 20 3.71 -15.37 -10.05
CA PHE A 20 2.78 -14.30 -9.68
C PHE A 20 1.49 -14.81 -9.04
N MET A 21 1.38 -14.66 -7.72
CA MET A 21 0.10 -14.65 -7.01
C MET A 21 -0.42 -13.21 -6.95
N GLY A 22 -1.51 -12.89 -7.65
CA GLY A 22 -2.02 -11.51 -7.69
C GLY A 22 -3.22 -11.32 -8.63
N TYR A 23 -3.35 -10.11 -9.17
CA TYR A 23 -4.41 -9.74 -10.12
C TYR A 23 -3.80 -9.22 -11.42
N LEU A 24 -4.37 -9.62 -12.56
CA LEU A 24 -4.21 -8.87 -13.79
C LEU A 24 -5.19 -7.70 -13.74
N VAL A 25 -4.66 -6.50 -13.88
CA VAL A 25 -5.40 -5.24 -13.79
C VAL A 25 -5.22 -4.46 -15.09
N GLU A 26 -6.26 -3.74 -15.48
CA GLU A 26 -6.16 -2.82 -16.61
C GLU A 26 -5.31 -1.60 -16.24
N LEU A 27 -4.53 -1.12 -17.22
CA LEU A 27 -3.73 0.10 -17.13
C LEU A 27 -4.22 1.07 -18.19
N GLU A 28 -4.58 2.27 -17.75
CA GLU A 28 -4.89 3.39 -18.63
C GLU A 28 -3.65 4.28 -18.78
N ARG A 29 -3.28 4.61 -20.02
CA ARG A 29 -2.19 5.55 -20.31
C ARG A 29 -2.76 6.81 -20.94
N SER A 30 -2.35 7.96 -20.42
CA SER A 30 -2.67 9.29 -20.95
C SER A 30 -1.42 10.16 -21.03
N GLU A 31 -1.58 11.41 -21.46
CA GLU A 31 -0.51 12.41 -21.45
C GLU A 31 -0.03 12.75 -20.02
N ALA A 32 -0.90 12.60 -19.02
CA ALA A 32 -0.57 12.85 -17.62
C ALA A 32 0.19 11.69 -16.95
N GLY A 33 0.28 10.53 -17.60
CA GLY A 33 0.99 9.36 -17.09
C GLY A 33 0.17 8.08 -17.21
N ILE A 34 0.32 7.17 -16.24
CA ILE A 34 -0.41 5.91 -16.18
C ILE A 34 -1.31 5.87 -14.95
N PHE A 35 -2.48 5.27 -15.11
CA PHE A 35 -3.39 4.93 -14.03
C PHE A 35 -3.56 3.42 -13.97
N VAL A 36 -3.35 2.84 -12.79
CA VAL A 36 -3.50 1.41 -12.53
C VAL A 36 -4.48 1.23 -11.38
N ASN A 37 -5.58 0.53 -11.63
CA ASN A 37 -6.58 0.27 -10.60
C ASN A 37 -6.20 -0.98 -9.80
N ILE A 38 -5.62 -0.78 -8.61
CA ILE A 38 -5.26 -1.88 -7.71
C ILE A 38 -6.49 -2.25 -6.86
N PRO A 39 -6.96 -3.51 -6.89
CA PRO A 39 -8.09 -3.98 -6.09
C PRO A 39 -7.90 -3.72 -4.58
N ILE A 40 -8.95 -3.24 -3.91
CA ILE A 40 -8.92 -2.90 -2.47
C ILE A 40 -8.47 -4.07 -1.59
N ASN A 41 -8.82 -5.31 -1.95
CA ASN A 41 -8.47 -6.50 -1.18
C ASN A 41 -6.96 -6.82 -1.20
N ILE A 42 -6.21 -6.28 -2.19
CA ILE A 42 -4.75 -6.38 -2.27
C ILE A 42 -4.05 -5.27 -1.47
N LEU A 43 -4.76 -4.19 -1.15
CA LEU A 43 -4.18 -3.04 -0.42
C LEU A 43 -4.07 -3.28 1.09
N ASN A 44 -4.68 -4.35 1.61
CA ASN A 44 -4.55 -4.74 3.01
C ASN A 44 -3.07 -4.91 3.37
N ASN A 45 -2.65 -4.33 4.50
CA ASN A 45 -1.28 -4.34 5.00
C ASN A 45 -0.22 -3.64 4.12
N ALA A 46 -0.60 -3.01 3.00
CA ALA A 46 0.31 -2.24 2.16
C ALA A 46 0.82 -0.96 2.84
N GLY A 47 0.12 -0.49 3.88
CA GLY A 47 0.45 0.75 4.59
C GLY A 47 -0.13 2.00 3.94
N LEU A 48 -1.17 1.83 3.12
CA LEU A 48 -1.91 2.91 2.49
C LEU A 48 -3.09 3.33 3.38
N SER A 49 -3.26 4.63 3.59
CA SER A 49 -4.45 5.22 4.22
C SER A 49 -5.48 5.62 3.17
N ASN A 50 -6.71 5.93 3.58
CA ASN A 50 -7.64 6.64 2.68
C ASN A 50 -7.05 8.01 2.31
N GLY A 51 -7.27 8.46 1.08
CA GLY A 51 -6.75 9.73 0.57
C GLY A 51 -5.37 9.63 -0.09
N MET A 52 -4.59 10.69 0.00
CA MET A 52 -3.30 10.79 -0.70
C MET A 52 -2.19 10.00 0.00
N ASN A 53 -1.54 9.13 -0.75
CA ASN A 53 -0.39 8.35 -0.30
C ASN A 53 0.81 8.59 -1.22
N LYS A 54 2.01 8.24 -0.75
CA LYS A 54 3.23 8.35 -1.54
C LYS A 54 3.76 6.97 -1.92
N VAL A 55 4.22 6.85 -3.15
CA VAL A 55 4.94 5.68 -3.67
C VAL A 55 6.28 6.13 -4.21
N GLU A 56 7.27 5.25 -4.12
CA GLU A 56 8.52 5.39 -4.84
C GLU A 56 8.36 4.67 -6.18
N VAL A 57 8.70 5.34 -7.28
CA VAL A 57 8.64 4.79 -8.64
C VAL A 57 10.02 4.94 -9.26
N TRP A 58 10.54 3.87 -9.84
CA TRP A 58 11.83 3.88 -10.53
C TRP A 58 11.78 3.00 -11.77
N ARG A 59 12.75 3.20 -12.65
CA ARG A 59 12.94 2.38 -13.86
C ARG A 59 14.24 1.62 -13.73
N GLU A 60 14.22 0.36 -14.14
CA GLU A 60 15.42 -0.41 -14.40
C GLU A 60 15.95 -0.09 -15.80
N LEU A 61 17.19 -0.50 -16.08
CA LEU A 61 17.86 -0.22 -17.37
C LEU A 61 17.20 -0.94 -18.56
N ASP A 62 16.54 -2.06 -18.30
CA ASP A 62 15.79 -2.85 -19.30
C ASP A 62 14.41 -2.28 -19.62
N GLY A 63 14.04 -1.15 -19.00
CA GLY A 63 12.75 -0.50 -19.18
C GLY A 63 11.67 -0.99 -18.21
N THR A 64 11.98 -1.92 -17.30
CA THR A 64 11.04 -2.36 -16.26
C THR A 64 10.70 -1.20 -15.33
N ILE A 65 9.40 -0.91 -15.19
CA ILE A 65 8.90 0.08 -14.23
C ILE A 65 8.59 -0.66 -12.92
N SER A 66 9.23 -0.23 -11.85
CA SER A 66 8.99 -0.74 -10.51
C SER A 66 8.42 0.36 -9.62
N PHE A 67 7.53 -0.01 -8.71
CA PHE A 67 7.07 0.89 -7.66
C PHE A 67 6.94 0.16 -6.33
N ARG A 68 7.03 0.91 -5.23
CA ARG A 68 6.71 0.42 -3.88
C ARG A 68 6.09 1.51 -3.03
N ILE A 69 5.35 1.11 -2.00
CA ILE A 69 4.81 2.06 -1.01
C ILE A 69 5.97 2.73 -0.27
N ALA A 70 5.92 4.06 -0.12
CA ALA A 70 7.01 4.83 0.48
C ALA A 70 7.14 4.63 2.00
N THR A 71 6.15 4.02 2.66
CA THR A 71 6.21 3.66 4.08
C THR A 71 7.15 2.48 4.29
N ARG A 72 8.36 2.74 4.77
CA ARG A 72 9.41 1.71 4.89
C ARG A 72 9.55 1.20 6.31
N CYS A 73 9.53 -0.12 6.47
CA CYS A 73 9.86 -0.76 7.75
C CYS A 73 11.27 -0.38 8.19
N GLU A 74 11.43 0.10 9.43
CA GLU A 74 12.74 0.52 9.93
C GLU A 74 13.77 -0.62 10.02
N ILE A 75 13.32 -1.88 10.05
CA ILE A 75 14.18 -3.07 10.14
C ILE A 75 14.47 -3.63 8.75
N CYS A 76 13.45 -4.18 8.07
CA CYS A 76 13.65 -4.88 6.80
C CYS A 76 13.62 -3.97 5.56
N LYS A 77 13.36 -2.66 5.74
CA LYS A 77 13.35 -1.63 4.69
C LYS A 77 12.31 -1.82 3.56
N ARG A 78 11.49 -2.87 3.61
CA ARG A 78 10.36 -3.14 2.71
C ARG A 78 9.23 -2.12 2.92
N GLY A 79 8.49 -1.84 1.84
CA GLY A 79 7.24 -1.08 1.90
C GLY A 79 6.16 -1.90 2.60
N ALA A 80 5.54 -1.36 3.66
CA ALA A 80 4.51 -2.07 4.42
C ALA A 80 3.67 -1.11 5.30
N ARG A 81 2.55 -1.62 5.82
CA ARG A 81 1.91 -1.05 7.01
C ARG A 81 2.87 -1.15 8.18
N LEU A 82 3.05 -0.03 8.86
CA LEU A 82 3.95 0.08 10.00
C LEU A 82 3.16 0.08 11.31
N TYR A 83 3.74 -0.55 12.31
CA TYR A 83 3.25 -0.61 13.68
C TYR A 83 4.33 -0.01 14.56
N GLU A 84 3.91 0.77 15.54
CA GLU A 84 4.79 1.30 16.56
C GLU A 84 5.18 0.18 17.53
N LEU A 85 6.48 -0.05 17.69
CA LEU A 85 7.06 -0.89 18.72
C LEU A 85 7.86 -0.01 19.68
N ASP A 86 7.47 -0.02 20.94
CA ASP A 86 8.19 0.68 22.01
C ASP A 86 9.37 -0.19 22.49
N MET A 87 10.60 0.33 22.32
CA MET A 87 11.84 -0.31 22.76
C MET A 87 12.36 0.30 24.08
N GLY A 88 11.54 1.08 24.78
CA GLY A 88 11.86 1.78 26.03
C GLY A 88 12.60 3.10 25.82
N PHE A 89 13.74 3.07 25.11
CA PHE A 89 14.54 4.28 24.83
C PHE A 89 14.19 4.93 23.49
N ALA A 90 13.47 4.22 22.61
CA ALA A 90 13.05 4.71 21.32
C ALA A 90 11.81 3.94 20.83
N LYS A 91 11.01 4.61 19.99
CA LYS A 91 9.92 3.99 19.25
C LYS A 91 10.39 3.63 17.85
N LYS A 92 9.94 2.48 17.35
CA LYS A 92 10.26 1.96 16.03
C LYS A 92 9.01 1.73 15.21
N HIS A 93 9.01 2.12 13.94
CA HIS A 93 7.92 1.84 13.00
C HIS A 93 8.28 0.66 12.11
N ILE A 94 7.68 -0.50 12.38
CA ILE A 94 8.09 -1.78 11.77
C ILE A 94 6.91 -2.52 11.16
N CYS A 95 7.15 -3.37 10.15
CA CYS A 95 6.10 -4.18 9.56
C CYS A 95 5.64 -5.30 10.51
N MET A 96 4.47 -5.88 10.26
CA MET A 96 3.89 -6.98 11.05
C MET A 96 4.86 -8.14 11.23
N ASP A 97 5.51 -8.62 10.17
CA ASP A 97 6.47 -9.73 10.24
C ASP A 97 7.59 -9.45 11.24
N CYS A 98 8.17 -8.24 11.18
CA CYS A 98 9.24 -7.84 12.10
C CYS A 98 8.73 -7.65 13.52
N TYR A 99 7.51 -7.14 13.69
CA TYR A 99 6.89 -6.99 15.01
C TYR A 99 6.74 -8.36 15.67
N THR A 100 6.08 -9.31 15.02
CA THR A 100 5.84 -10.65 15.55
C THR A 100 7.13 -11.42 15.79
N SER A 101 8.12 -11.25 14.91
CA SER A 101 9.44 -11.85 15.11
C SER A 101 10.17 -11.32 16.35
N LEU A 102 9.95 -10.06 16.73
CA LEU A 102 10.60 -9.42 17.88
C LEU A 102 9.85 -9.61 19.20
N THR A 103 8.51 -9.55 19.17
CA THR A 103 7.68 -9.59 20.39
C THR A 103 7.11 -10.97 20.69
N GLY A 104 7.09 -11.88 19.70
CA GLY A 104 6.35 -13.14 19.79
C GLY A 104 4.82 -12.98 19.73
N SER A 105 4.31 -11.79 19.44
CA SER A 105 2.88 -11.46 19.41
C SER A 105 2.51 -10.64 18.18
N TYR A 106 1.23 -10.63 17.82
CA TYR A 106 0.74 -9.74 16.77
C TYR A 106 0.59 -8.30 17.31
N PRO A 107 0.90 -7.29 16.49
CA PRO A 107 0.69 -5.91 16.90
C PRO A 107 -0.79 -5.61 17.13
N PRO A 108 -1.13 -4.64 18.00
CA PRO A 108 -2.50 -4.19 18.16
C PRO A 108 -3.08 -3.79 16.81
N GLN A 109 -4.21 -4.38 16.43
CA GLN A 109 -4.95 -3.88 15.28
C GLN A 109 -5.63 -2.59 15.73
N GLU A 110 -5.09 -1.43 15.32
CA GLU A 110 -5.79 -0.17 15.51
C GLU A 110 -7.18 -0.30 14.86
N PRO A 111 -8.28 0.04 15.57
CA PRO A 111 -9.55 0.27 14.92
C PRO A 111 -9.33 1.36 13.86
N PRO A 112 -9.99 1.28 12.68
CA PRO A 112 -9.86 2.30 11.66
C PRO A 112 -10.14 3.66 12.28
N LYS A 113 -9.11 4.49 12.42
CA LYS A 113 -9.30 5.89 12.84
C LYS A 113 -10.18 6.53 11.77
N PRO A 114 -11.33 7.12 12.12
CA PRO A 114 -12.07 7.93 11.17
C PRO A 114 -11.16 9.08 10.75
N THR A 115 -10.80 9.13 9.47
CA THR A 115 -10.16 10.30 8.87
C THR A 115 -11.20 11.42 8.90
N ASN A 116 -11.16 12.26 9.93
CA ASN A 116 -11.86 13.54 9.91
C ASN A 116 -11.16 14.46 8.91
N GLU A 117 -11.48 14.28 7.63
CA GLU A 117 -11.26 15.30 6.60
C GLU A 117 -12.58 16.05 6.42
N ASN A 118 -12.85 16.98 7.33
CA ASN A 118 -13.81 18.05 7.06
C ASN A 118 -13.16 19.36 7.48
N ASN A 119 -12.24 19.84 6.64
CA ASN A 119 -11.80 21.22 6.66
C ASN A 119 -11.75 21.74 5.23
N THR A 120 -12.62 22.73 4.99
CA THR A 120 -12.59 23.82 4.01
C THR A 120 -13.81 23.82 3.06
N GLN A 121 -14.81 24.64 3.41
CA GLN A 121 -15.53 25.61 2.56
C GLN A 121 -17.01 25.75 2.95
N THR A 122 -17.34 26.80 3.70
CA THR A 122 -18.31 27.82 3.24
C THR A 122 -18.11 29.10 4.05
N GLU A 123 -17.20 29.97 3.62
CA GLU A 123 -17.34 31.41 3.83
C GLU A 123 -17.77 31.98 2.48
N GLN A 124 -19.08 32.19 2.30
CA GLN A 124 -19.67 33.17 1.40
C GLN A 124 -21.18 33.13 1.57
N GLU A 125 -21.71 34.08 2.35
CA GLU A 125 -22.97 34.79 2.10
C GLU A 125 -23.26 35.73 3.28
N GLN A 126 -22.78 36.97 3.17
CA GLN A 126 -23.51 38.13 3.68
C GLN A 126 -23.56 39.14 2.53
N GLN A 127 -24.75 39.24 1.94
CA GLN A 127 -25.22 40.45 1.25
C GLN A 127 -25.62 41.49 2.28
#